data_AF-A0AAW4U1S5-F1
#
_entry.id   AF-A0AAW4U1S5-F1
#
_cell.length_a   1.000
_cell.length_b   1.000
_cell.length_c   1.000
_cell.angle_alpha   90.00
_cell.angle_beta   90.00
_cell.angle_gamma   90.00
#
_symmetry.space_group_name_H-M   'P 1'
#
loop_
_entity.id
_entity.type
_entity.pdbx_description
1 polymer ?
#
loop_
_entity_poly.entity_id
_entity_poly.type
_entity_poly.pdbx_seq_one_letter_code
_entity_poly.pdbx_strand_id
1 'polypeptide(L)' 'DGLKEVQEAVMLIEAGLSTYEKECAKRGDDYQEIFAQQVRETMERRAAGLKPPAWAAAAFESGLRQSTEEEKSDSRAA' A
#
# COMPACT_ATOMS: atom_id res chain seq x y z
N ASP A 1 -19.93 9.40 -13.16
CA ASP A 1 -18.99 10.44 -12.67
C ASP A 1 -17.96 9.69 -11.83
N GLY A 2 -16.96 9.10 -12.49
CA GLY A 2 -16.14 8.03 -11.89
C GLY A 2 -15.29 8.46 -10.69
N LEU A 3 -15.08 9.77 -10.48
CA LEU A 3 -14.40 10.28 -9.30
C LEU A 3 -15.18 9.98 -8.01
N LYS A 4 -16.51 10.07 -8.06
CA LYS A 4 -17.38 9.78 -6.90
C LYS A 4 -17.36 8.31 -6.53
N GLU A 5 -17.36 7.42 -7.53
CA GLU A 5 -17.29 5.97 -7.33
C GLU A 5 -15.97 5.53 -6.69
N VAL A 6 -14.87 6.22 -7.02
CA VAL A 6 -13.56 6.00 -6.37
C VAL A 6 -13.58 6.50 -4.92
N GLN A 7 -14.08 7.71 -4.67
CA GLN A 7 -14.15 8.27 -3.32
C GLN A 7 -15.05 7.43 -2.39
N GLU A 8 -16.19 6.96 -2.89
CA GLU A 8 -17.08 6.06 -2.15
C GLU A 8 -16.37 4.76 -1.76
N ALA A 9 -15.66 4.13 -2.70
CA ALA A 9 -14.92 2.90 -2.43
C ALA A 9 -13.86 3.09 -1.34
N VAL A 10 -13.13 4.21 -1.35
CA VAL A 10 -12.14 4.54 -0.29
C VAL A 10 -12.84 4.69 1.06
N MET A 11 -13.91 5.49 1.14
CA MET A 11 -14.62 5.72 2.39
C MET A 11 -15.20 4.43 2.99
N LEU A 12 -15.73 3.54 2.14
CA LEU A 12 -16.28 2.26 2.58
C LEU A 12 -15.20 1.33 3.13
N ILE A 13 -14.01 1.28 2.50
CA ILE A 13 -12.89 0.48 3.00
C ILE A 13 -12.38 1.05 4.33
N GLU A 14 -12.19 2.36 4.42
CA GLU A 14 -11.71 3.03 5.65
C GLU A 14 -12.68 2.86 6.82
N ALA A 15 -13.98 2.87 6.56
CA ALA A 15 -15.02 2.61 7.56
C ALA A 15 -15.17 1.12 7.94
N GLY A 16 -14.41 0.21 7.31
CA GLY A 16 -14.53 -1.24 7.51
C GLY A 16 -15.82 -1.85 6.94
N LEU A 17 -16.52 -1.13 6.08
CA LEU A 17 -17.78 -1.56 5.45
C LEU A 17 -17.56 -2.26 4.11
N SER A 18 -16.35 -2.16 3.55
CA SER A 18 -15.94 -2.88 2.35
C SER A 18 -14.49 -3.37 2.47
N THR A 19 -14.03 -4.04 1.41
CA THR A 19 -12.69 -4.63 1.28
C THR A 19 -12.19 -4.38 -0.12
N TYR A 20 -10.87 -4.38 -0.33
CA TYR A 20 -10.27 -4.27 -1.66
C TYR A 20 -10.84 -5.30 -2.65
N GLU A 21 -11.03 -6.55 -2.22
CA GLU A 21 -11.61 -7.61 -3.06
C GLU A 21 -13.02 -7.28 -3.57
N LYS A 22 -13.93 -6.88 -2.66
CA LYS A 22 -15.28 -6.42 -3.02
C LYS A 22 -15.26 -5.22 -3.98
N GLU A 23 -14.37 -4.26 -3.77
CA GLU A 23 -14.28 -3.07 -4.62
C GLU A 23 -13.66 -3.37 -6.00
N CYS A 24 -12.71 -4.29 -6.10
CA CYS A 24 -12.20 -4.80 -7.38
C CYS A 24 -13.31 -5.54 -8.15
N ALA A 25 -14.05 -6.43 -7.47
CA ALA A 25 -15.12 -7.20 -8.09
C ALA A 25 -16.23 -6.32 -8.69
N LYS A 26 -16.59 -5.19 -8.05
CA LYS A 26 -17.56 -4.22 -8.60
C LYS A 26 -17.14 -3.64 -9.95
N ARG A 27 -15.84 -3.58 -10.22
CA ARG A 27 -15.24 -3.06 -11.46
C ARG A 27 -14.95 -4.17 -12.47
N GLY A 28 -15.16 -5.44 -12.09
CA GLY A 28 -14.86 -6.61 -12.91
C GLY A 28 -13.39 -7.06 -12.81
N ASP A 29 -12.63 -6.54 -11.85
CA ASP A 29 -11.22 -6.85 -11.66
C ASP A 29 -11.02 -7.96 -10.61
N ASP A 30 -9.98 -8.79 -10.80
CA ASP A 30 -9.52 -9.74 -9.80
C ASP A 30 -8.49 -9.07 -8.87
N TYR A 31 -8.81 -9.03 -7.58
CA TYR A 31 -7.93 -8.46 -6.57
C TYR A 31 -6.59 -9.19 -6.44
N GLN A 32 -6.56 -10.52 -6.58
CA GLN A 32 -5.32 -11.28 -6.49
C GLN A 32 -4.38 -10.95 -7.66
N GLU A 33 -4.93 -10.77 -8.86
CA GLU A 33 -4.15 -10.34 -10.03
C GLU A 33 -3.58 -8.94 -9.83
N ILE A 34 -4.42 -7.98 -9.38
CA ILE A 34 -3.97 -6.61 -9.08
C ILE A 34 -2.88 -6.62 -8.01
N PHE A 35 -3.06 -7.38 -6.93
CA PHE A 35 -2.09 -7.46 -5.84
C PHE A 35 -0.76 -8.05 -6.32
N ALA A 36 -0.80 -9.16 -7.06
CA ALA A 36 0.40 -9.77 -7.65
C ALA A 36 1.13 -8.79 -8.58
N GLN A 37 0.37 -8.03 -9.37
CA GLN A 37 0.91 -6.97 -10.23
C GLN A 37 1.60 -5.86 -9.43
N GLN A 38 0.96 -5.37 -8.36
CA GLN A 38 1.55 -4.35 -7.48
C GLN A 38 2.86 -4.81 -6.82
N VAL A 39 2.93 -6.08 -6.38
CA VAL A 39 4.14 -6.66 -5.81
C VAL A 39 5.26 -6.69 -6.86
N ARG A 40 4.97 -7.19 -8.06
CA ARG A 40 5.94 -7.26 -9.15
C ARG A 40 6.47 -5.88 -9.54
N GLU A 41 5.59 -4.91 -9.75
CA GLU A 41 5.97 -3.54 -10.11
C GLU A 41 6.81 -2.88 -9.01
N THR A 42 6.51 -3.15 -7.74
CA THR A 42 7.29 -2.62 -6.62
C THR A 42 8.72 -3.15 -6.65
N MET A 43 8.90 -4.44 -6.94
CA MET A 43 10.23 -5.06 -7.06
C MET A 43 11.00 -4.54 -8.29
N GLU A 44 10.32 -4.41 -9.43
CA GLU A 44 10.90 -3.86 -10.67
C GLU A 44 11.38 -2.42 -10.47
N ARG A 45 10.57 -1.57 -9.82
CA ARG A 45 10.95 -0.20 -9.48
C ARG A 45 12.18 -0.17 -8.58
N ARG A 46 12.22 -1.01 -7.55
CA ARG A 46 13.37 -1.12 -6.64
C ARG A 46 14.63 -1.54 -7.39
N ALA A 47 14.54 -2.53 -8.27
CA ALA A 47 15.66 -2.97 -9.10
C ALA A 47 16.15 -1.87 -10.06
N ALA A 48 15.23 -1.05 -10.57
CA ALA A 48 15.54 0.09 -11.43
C ALA A 48 16.02 1.35 -10.67
N GLY A 49 16.14 1.30 -9.34
CA GLY A 49 16.52 2.47 -8.52
C GLY A 49 15.45 3.58 -8.47
N LEU A 50 14.20 3.25 -8.84
CA LEU A 50 13.08 4.18 -8.80
C LEU A 50 12.48 4.24 -7.40
N LYS A 51 11.98 5.43 -7.03
CA LYS A 51 11.23 5.61 -5.78
C LYS A 51 9.96 4.74 -5.77
N PRO A 52 9.52 4.26 -4.59
CA PRO A 52 8.22 3.60 -4.44
C PRO A 52 7.08 4.45 -5.02
N PRO A 53 5.99 3.83 -5.49
CA PRO A 53 4.82 4.59 -5.94
C PRO A 53 4.23 5.40 -4.77
N ALA A 54 3.60 6.54 -5.07
CA ALA A 54 3.13 7.48 -4.05
C ALA A 54 2.19 6.85 -3.01
N TRP A 55 1.35 5.90 -3.41
CA TRP A 55 0.46 5.16 -2.52
C TRP A 55 1.21 4.23 -1.55
N ALA A 56 2.37 3.70 -1.93
CA ALA A 56 3.20 2.84 -1.11
C ALA A 56 4.25 3.61 -0.30
N ALA A 57 4.55 4.86 -0.68
CA ALA A 57 5.57 5.68 -0.04
C ALA A 57 5.28 5.91 1.46
N ALA A 58 4.03 6.13 1.83
CA ALA A 58 3.64 6.35 3.24
C ALA A 58 3.90 5.11 4.12
N ALA A 59 3.59 3.90 3.62
CA ALA A 59 3.83 2.65 4.34
C ALA A 59 5.33 2.29 4.40
N PHE A 60 6.09 2.64 3.36
CA PHE A 60 7.54 2.46 3.36
C PHE A 60 8.24 3.42 4.34
N GLU A 61 7.83 4.69 4.38
CA GLU A 61 8.37 5.67 5.32
C GLU A 61 8.08 5.30 6.78
N SER A 62 6.89 4.76 7.09
CA SER A 62 6.58 4.28 8.43
C SER A 62 7.45 3.08 8.83
N GLY A 63 7.68 2.14 7.91
CA GLY A 63 8.57 0.99 8.16
C GLY A 63 10.04 1.38 8.34
N LEU A 64 10.51 2.40 7.60
CA LEU A 64 11.88 2.93 7.75
C LEU A 64 12.07 3.67 9.07
N ARG A 65 11.04 4.38 9.55
CA ARG A 65 11.07 5.03 10.87
C ARG A 65 11.07 4.03 12.02
N GLN A 66 10.28 2.96 11.93
CA GLN A 66 10.27 1.90 12.95
C GLN A 66 11.62 1.19 13.06
N SER A 67 12.22 0.82 11.92
CA SER A 67 13.53 0.16 11.91
C SER A 67 14.65 1.05 12.46
N THR A 68 14.62 2.36 12.20
CA THR A 68 15.59 3.31 12.76
C THR A 68 15.36 3.63 14.24
N GLU A 69 14.14 3.46 14.77
CA GLU A 69 13.83 3.61 16.20
C GLU A 69 14.21 2.36 17.01
N GLU A 70 14.00 1.15 16.47
CA GLU A 70 14.43 -0.11 17.09
C GLU A 70 15.96 -0.17 17.25
N GLU A 71 16.72 0.18 16.21
CA GLU A 71 18.19 0.20 16.24
C GLU A 71 18.75 1.23 17.24
N LYS A 72 18.02 2.33 17.46
CA LYS A 72 18.38 3.38 18.42
C LYS A 72 18.01 3.04 19.87
N SER A 73 17.04 2.16 20.06
CA SER A 73 16.65 1.63 21.38
C SER A 73 17.66 0.59 21.87
N ASP A 74 18.07 -0.34 21.01
CA ASP A 74 19.05 -1.39 21.35
C ASP A 74 20.44 -0.82 21.66
N SER A 75 20.87 0.20 20.91
CA SER A 75 22.15 0.88 21.14
C SER A 75 22.20 1.73 22.41
N ARG A 76 21.06 1.98 23.06
CA ARG A 76 20.95 2.76 24.31
C ARG A 76 20.78 1.86 25.56
N ALA A 77 20.61 0.56 25.36
CA ALA A 77 20.42 -0.45 26.40
C ALA A 77 21.70 -1.30 26.67
N ALA A 78 22.80 -1.04 25.96
CA ALA A 78 24.13 -1.64 26.15
C ALA A 78 25.11 -0.63 26.77
#